data_AF-A0A7C4VPR6-F1
#
_entry.id   AF-A0A7C4VPR6-F1
#
_cell.length_a   1.000
_cell.length_b   1.000
_cell.length_c   1.000
_cell.angle_alpha   90.00
_cell.angle_beta   90.00
_cell.angle_gamma   90.00
#
_symmetry.space_group_name_H-M   'P 1'
#
loop_
_entity.id
_entity.type
_entity.pdbx_description
1 polymer ?
#
loop_
_entity_poly.entity_id
_entity_poly.type
_entity_poly.pdbx_seq_one_letter_code
_entity_poly.pdbx_strand_id
1 'polypeptide(L)'
;MRVRQQIHNVLLLIILVSLACTIQMPENMARYATPTPPPANDPALSNIITNTTILSTPEAEPQPPPVPSTEPAATPPASALEPPVPAALAELTVDTLIKETEFVTTISADTINQLQAKFYPASNQTPAQFAVDRFKLRFKSRNEQGHWVSIRAELFVPKVDAPAEFPLFIYGAGTTGINNLCGPLDEDTRGRNWGQYQIHLTSYAAQGFITLLPHWQGYDDQTRKHHYFIAELEASIMLDATRAVYELFNKNLLPNVAAQPAQAIFFGGYSQGGHGAFAALDAASYYAPELPIKGVIGHATAPNVEALLRERPPLAPYIIYAYLNYYGDVISPEAVFLPNWLPTFYADAASKCVDEAYEYYPADPQLLYRPEFMEALYGDRLTEKFPAFKQALDFNYVGNSPNTNVPVVLFHGEADTIVTPDTHDRFVSRLCNLGKNVSYKLYPEINHFQTRQASFVDSLTWMRNILSGQLPASQCSEYFNSKFE
;
A
#
# COMPACT_ATOMS: atom_id res chain seq x y z
N MET A 1 -46.28 -27.02 -40.58
CA MET A 1 -45.46 -28.20 -40.19
C MET A 1 -43.94 -27.91 -40.12
N ARG A 2 -43.50 -26.67 -39.78
CA ARG A 2 -42.07 -26.32 -39.66
C ARG A 2 -41.72 -25.51 -38.41
N VAL A 3 -42.54 -25.60 -37.35
CA VAL A 3 -42.27 -24.95 -36.04
C VAL A 3 -42.20 -25.97 -34.90
N ARG A 4 -42.63 -27.23 -35.11
CA ARG A 4 -42.53 -28.30 -34.10
C ARG A 4 -41.20 -29.05 -34.09
N GLN A 5 -40.33 -28.85 -35.10
CA GLN A 5 -39.06 -29.59 -35.21
C GLN A 5 -37.86 -28.89 -34.57
N GLN A 6 -37.94 -27.56 -34.32
CA GLN A 6 -36.85 -26.81 -33.68
C GLN A 6 -36.90 -26.86 -32.15
N ILE A 7 -38.06 -27.17 -31.54
CA ILE A 7 -38.20 -27.24 -30.08
C ILE A 7 -37.68 -28.59 -29.52
N HIS A 8 -37.68 -29.65 -30.33
CA HIS A 8 -37.14 -30.96 -29.91
C HIS A 8 -35.59 -31.02 -29.90
N ASN A 9 -34.90 -30.20 -30.70
CA ASN A 9 -33.42 -30.22 -30.74
C ASN A 9 -32.76 -29.39 -29.64
N VAL A 10 -33.47 -28.41 -29.06
CA VAL A 10 -32.95 -27.61 -27.94
C VAL A 10 -33.13 -28.33 -26.60
N LEU A 11 -34.18 -29.15 -26.45
CA LEU A 11 -34.41 -29.91 -25.22
C LEU A 11 -33.49 -31.14 -25.08
N LEU A 12 -33.01 -31.71 -26.20
CA LEU A 12 -32.09 -32.85 -26.18
C LEU A 12 -30.64 -32.45 -25.85
N LEU A 13 -30.24 -31.21 -26.15
CA LEU A 13 -28.90 -30.69 -25.85
C LEU A 13 -28.72 -30.32 -24.37
N ILE A 14 -29.81 -29.94 -23.69
CA ILE A 14 -29.79 -29.60 -22.26
C ILE A 14 -29.72 -30.87 -21.39
N ILE A 15 -30.26 -32.00 -21.86
CA ILE A 15 -30.22 -33.28 -21.12
C ILE A 15 -28.87 -34.01 -21.28
N LEU A 16 -28.11 -33.74 -22.35
CA LEU A 16 -26.79 -34.35 -22.58
C LEU A 16 -25.62 -33.62 -21.90
N VAL A 17 -25.80 -32.38 -21.45
CA VAL A 17 -24.77 -31.62 -20.70
C VAL A 17 -24.85 -31.89 -19.19
N SER A 18 -25.97 -32.43 -18.69
CA SER A 18 -26.13 -32.78 -17.27
C SER A 18 -25.70 -34.20 -16.90
N LEU A 19 -25.17 -35.00 -17.84
CA LEU A 19 -24.86 -36.42 -17.60
C LEU A 19 -23.40 -36.83 -17.85
N ALA A 20 -22.47 -35.88 -17.91
CA ALA A 20 -21.03 -36.15 -18.10
C ALA A 20 -20.16 -35.34 -17.14
N CYS A 21 -20.35 -35.52 -15.84
CA CYS A 21 -19.32 -35.17 -14.85
C CYS A 21 -19.54 -35.94 -13.53
N THR A 22 -19.41 -37.27 -13.60
CA THR A 22 -19.27 -38.14 -12.42
C THR A 22 -18.08 -39.06 -12.64
N ILE A 23 -16.89 -38.62 -12.20
CA ILE A 23 -15.77 -39.50 -11.88
C ILE A 23 -15.05 -38.94 -10.64
N GLN A 24 -15.00 -39.79 -9.61
CA GLN A 24 -14.25 -39.76 -8.35
C GLN A 24 -13.17 -38.68 -8.14
N MET A 25 -13.29 -37.94 -7.03
CA MET A 25 -12.16 -37.48 -6.23
C MET A 25 -12.27 -38.08 -4.82
N PRO A 26 -11.15 -38.45 -4.16
CA PRO A 26 -11.16 -39.24 -2.94
C PRO A 26 -11.54 -38.42 -1.71
N GLU A 27 -12.33 -39.07 -0.84
CA GLU A 27 -12.66 -38.66 0.52
C GLU A 27 -11.38 -38.57 1.37
N ASN A 28 -11.14 -37.42 2.00
CA ASN A 28 -10.44 -37.31 3.27
C ASN A 28 -10.69 -35.93 3.89
N MET A 29 -11.88 -35.74 4.44
CA MET A 29 -12.22 -34.63 5.33
C MET A 29 -13.06 -35.19 6.47
N ALA A 30 -12.38 -35.66 7.52
CA ALA A 30 -12.99 -35.84 8.83
C ALA A 30 -11.93 -35.76 9.93
N ARG A 31 -12.30 -35.03 10.99
CA ARG A 31 -11.72 -34.95 12.34
C ARG A 31 -10.70 -33.84 12.57
N TYR A 32 -11.20 -32.69 13.01
CA TYR A 32 -10.69 -32.10 14.25
C TYR A 32 -11.86 -31.71 15.15
N ALA A 33 -11.87 -32.32 16.32
CA ALA A 33 -12.86 -32.15 17.37
C ALA A 33 -12.66 -30.81 18.08
N THR A 34 -13.78 -30.16 18.40
CA THR A 34 -13.89 -29.01 19.27
C THR A 34 -13.45 -29.36 20.70
N PRO A 35 -12.55 -28.60 21.36
CA PRO A 35 -12.40 -28.66 22.80
C PRO A 35 -13.34 -27.66 23.48
N THR A 36 -14.20 -28.19 24.34
CA THR A 36 -14.97 -27.45 25.35
C THR A 36 -14.07 -26.74 26.37
N PRO A 37 -14.44 -25.55 26.87
CA PRO A 37 -13.66 -24.83 27.88
C PRO A 37 -13.86 -25.42 29.30
N PRO A 38 -12.86 -25.34 30.20
CA PRO A 38 -13.01 -25.72 31.60
C PRO A 38 -13.75 -24.64 32.42
N PRO A 39 -14.41 -25.02 33.53
CA PRO A 39 -15.27 -24.12 34.32
C PRO A 39 -14.48 -23.21 35.27
N ALA A 40 -15.04 -22.02 35.52
CA ALA A 40 -14.66 -21.09 36.58
C ALA A 40 -15.37 -21.43 37.90
N ASN A 41 -14.72 -21.17 39.03
CA ASN A 41 -15.21 -20.99 40.42
C ASN A 41 -13.96 -20.84 41.33
N ASP A 42 -13.84 -20.05 42.40
CA ASP A 42 -14.72 -19.18 43.22
C ASP A 42 -13.76 -18.47 44.24
N PRO A 43 -13.91 -17.18 44.60
CA PRO A 43 -13.10 -16.54 45.62
C PRO A 43 -13.79 -16.56 47.00
N ALA A 44 -13.07 -16.99 48.05
CA ALA A 44 -13.56 -16.82 49.41
C ALA A 44 -12.44 -16.61 50.44
N LEU A 45 -12.77 -15.70 51.38
CA LEU A 45 -12.24 -15.47 52.73
C LEU A 45 -11.05 -14.50 52.86
N SER A 46 -10.99 -13.54 53.79
CA SER A 46 -11.94 -12.83 54.67
C SER A 46 -11.09 -11.98 55.64
N ASN A 47 -11.72 -11.02 56.35
CA ASN A 47 -11.36 -10.54 57.72
C ASN A 47 -10.23 -9.46 57.80
N ILE A 48 -10.27 -8.33 58.54
CA ILE A 48 -11.03 -7.84 59.73
C ILE A 48 -11.04 -6.29 59.80
N ILE A 49 -12.10 -5.78 60.43
CA ILE A 49 -12.48 -4.41 60.86
C ILE A 49 -11.61 -3.85 62.01
N THR A 50 -11.35 -2.53 62.07
CA THR A 50 -11.64 -1.71 63.27
C THR A 50 -11.58 -0.19 63.04
N ASN A 51 -12.70 0.45 63.39
CA ASN A 51 -12.87 1.89 63.64
C ASN A 51 -12.09 2.34 64.88
N THR A 52 -11.66 3.61 64.91
CA THR A 52 -11.72 4.42 66.14
C THR A 52 -12.08 5.88 65.83
N THR A 53 -13.06 6.36 66.58
CA THR A 53 -13.79 7.62 66.48
C THR A 53 -13.07 8.79 67.17
N ILE A 54 -13.33 10.00 66.66
CA ILE A 54 -12.91 11.32 67.14
C ILE A 54 -13.91 11.87 68.19
N LEU A 55 -13.42 12.61 69.19
CA LEU A 55 -14.07 13.65 70.02
C LEU A 55 -12.88 14.51 70.58
N SER A 56 -12.86 15.84 70.66
CA SER A 56 -13.91 16.86 70.77
C SER A 56 -13.35 18.30 70.68
N THR A 57 -14.29 19.25 70.43
CA THR A 57 -14.41 20.67 70.89
C THR A 57 -13.76 21.86 70.14
N PRO A 58 -14.42 23.05 70.17
CA PRO A 58 -14.53 23.98 69.03
C PRO A 58 -13.79 25.31 69.22
N GLU A 59 -13.39 25.97 68.13
CA GLU A 59 -13.01 27.38 68.16
C GLU A 59 -13.29 28.09 66.81
N ALA A 60 -13.95 29.24 66.94
CA ALA A 60 -14.25 30.36 66.02
C ALA A 60 -14.08 30.24 64.49
N GLU A 61 -15.15 30.64 63.78
CA GLU A 61 -15.25 30.83 62.32
C GLU A 61 -14.26 31.85 61.75
N PRO A 62 -13.58 31.52 60.63
CA PRO A 62 -13.12 32.48 59.64
C PRO A 62 -13.98 32.42 58.38
N GLN A 63 -14.25 33.59 57.79
CA GLN A 63 -15.07 33.78 56.59
C GLN A 63 -14.66 32.88 55.40
N PRO A 64 -15.62 32.42 54.57
CA PRO A 64 -15.30 31.61 53.40
C PRO A 64 -14.59 32.45 52.33
N PRO A 65 -13.53 31.92 51.70
CA PRO A 65 -12.93 32.54 50.52
C PRO A 65 -13.91 32.48 49.34
N PRO A 66 -13.77 33.37 48.33
CA PRO A 66 -14.68 33.43 47.21
C PRO A 66 -14.73 32.09 46.45
N VAL A 67 -15.96 31.66 46.14
CA VAL A 67 -16.25 30.48 45.34
C VAL A 67 -15.59 30.64 43.96
N PRO A 68 -14.69 29.73 43.53
CA PRO A 68 -14.23 29.72 42.16
C PRO A 68 -15.40 29.32 41.26
N SER A 69 -15.69 30.15 40.25
CA SER A 69 -16.58 29.81 39.16
C SER A 69 -16.09 28.53 38.49
N THR A 70 -16.79 27.42 38.66
CA THR A 70 -16.62 26.22 37.85
C THR A 70 -17.27 26.45 36.49
N GLU A 71 -16.64 27.26 35.65
CA GLU A 71 -16.71 26.98 34.22
C GLU A 71 -15.84 25.74 33.97
N PRO A 72 -16.34 24.70 33.26
CA PRO A 72 -15.46 23.66 32.77
C PRO A 72 -14.39 24.34 31.92
N ALA A 73 -13.13 24.23 32.34
CA ALA A 73 -12.01 24.68 31.54
C ALA A 73 -12.18 24.06 30.15
N ALA A 74 -12.36 24.93 29.15
CA ALA A 74 -12.36 24.51 27.77
C ALA A 74 -11.10 23.68 27.55
N THR A 75 -11.28 22.42 27.17
CA THR A 75 -10.18 21.59 26.68
C THR A 75 -9.47 22.44 25.62
N PRO A 76 -8.16 22.70 25.75
CA PRO A 76 -7.46 23.43 24.71
C PRO A 76 -7.73 22.69 23.40
N PRO A 77 -8.03 23.39 22.28
CA PRO A 77 -8.19 22.73 21.01
C PRO A 77 -6.97 21.83 20.80
N ALA A 78 -7.20 20.57 20.45
CA ALA A 78 -6.14 19.68 20.02
C ALA A 78 -5.28 20.48 19.04
N SER A 79 -4.01 20.70 19.38
CA SER A 79 -3.10 21.45 18.51
C SER A 79 -3.19 20.80 17.14
N ALA A 80 -3.54 21.57 16.11
CA ALA A 80 -3.57 21.06 14.75
C ALA A 80 -2.20 20.43 14.47
N LEU A 81 -2.21 19.19 13.99
CA LEU A 81 -0.97 18.55 13.55
C LEU A 81 -0.36 19.44 12.46
N GLU A 82 0.94 19.69 12.55
CA GLU A 82 1.65 20.34 11.45
C GLU A 82 1.72 19.34 10.27
N PRO A 83 1.59 19.82 9.02
CA PRO A 83 1.74 18.96 7.88
C PRO A 83 3.13 18.31 7.89
N PRO A 84 3.23 16.99 7.69
CA PRO A 84 4.52 16.34 7.56
C PRO A 84 5.27 16.94 6.37
N VAL A 85 6.41 17.57 6.64
CA VAL A 85 7.34 18.05 5.61
C VAL A 85 8.58 17.18 5.70
N PRO A 86 8.82 16.27 4.74
CA PRO A 86 10.06 15.52 4.77
C PRO A 86 11.22 16.49 4.66
N ALA A 87 12.12 16.43 5.64
CA ALA A 87 13.31 17.27 5.68
C ALA A 87 14.06 17.08 4.36
N ALA A 88 14.09 18.13 3.53
CA ALA A 88 14.77 18.09 2.25
C ALA A 88 16.22 17.63 2.43
N LEU A 89 16.68 16.73 1.57
CA LEU A 89 18.08 16.31 1.54
C LEU A 89 19.02 17.43 1.04
N ALA A 90 18.48 18.62 0.75
CA ALA A 90 19.16 19.72 0.08
C ALA A 90 20.32 20.38 0.84
N GLU A 91 20.66 19.97 2.07
CA GLU A 91 21.77 20.58 2.81
C GLU A 91 22.80 19.63 3.44
N LEU A 92 22.82 18.32 3.11
CA LEU A 92 23.80 17.42 3.75
C LEU A 92 24.58 16.58 2.76
N THR A 93 25.88 16.85 2.72
CA THR A 93 26.94 16.01 2.15
C THR A 93 26.83 14.58 2.70
N VAL A 94 26.10 13.72 2.00
CA VAL A 94 26.18 12.27 2.22
C VAL A 94 27.39 11.78 1.42
N ASP A 95 28.42 11.28 2.09
CA ASP A 95 29.57 10.70 1.37
C ASP A 95 29.15 9.52 0.48
N THR A 96 28.14 8.71 0.86
CA THR A 96 27.53 7.63 0.03
C THR A 96 26.15 7.18 0.55
N LEU A 97 25.10 7.12 -0.30
CA LEU A 97 23.76 6.56 0.02
C LEU A 97 23.77 5.03 -0.03
N ILE A 98 24.49 4.44 -0.98
CA ILE A 98 24.65 2.98 -1.11
C ILE A 98 25.51 2.44 0.03
N LYS A 99 25.02 1.41 0.73
CA LYS A 99 25.77 0.69 1.76
C LYS A 99 26.37 -0.61 1.25
N GLU A 100 25.55 -1.39 0.54
CA GLU A 100 25.89 -2.74 0.13
C GLU A 100 25.26 -3.04 -1.23
N THR A 101 25.97 -3.79 -2.06
CA THR A 101 25.47 -4.35 -3.32
C THR A 101 25.99 -5.75 -3.53
N GLU A 102 25.12 -6.65 -3.97
CA GLU A 102 25.43 -8.05 -4.24
C GLU A 102 24.82 -8.44 -5.59
N PHE A 103 25.65 -8.94 -6.52
CA PHE A 103 25.15 -9.60 -7.72
C PHE A 103 24.56 -10.96 -7.34
N VAL A 104 23.32 -11.21 -7.74
CA VAL A 104 22.61 -12.46 -7.44
C VAL A 104 22.73 -13.42 -8.62
N THR A 105 22.28 -13.02 -9.80
CA THR A 105 22.23 -13.90 -10.98
C THR A 105 21.93 -13.13 -12.26
N THR A 106 22.18 -13.75 -13.42
CA THR A 106 21.62 -13.35 -14.72
C THR A 106 20.42 -14.26 -15.03
N ILE A 107 19.25 -13.67 -15.24
CA ILE A 107 18.02 -14.36 -15.65
C ILE A 107 17.96 -14.34 -17.19
N SER A 108 17.95 -15.52 -17.83
CA SER A 108 17.91 -15.62 -19.30
C SER A 108 16.56 -15.21 -19.86
N ALA A 109 16.54 -14.73 -21.11
CA ALA A 109 15.30 -14.37 -21.82
C ALA A 109 14.27 -15.52 -21.82
N ASP A 110 14.71 -16.76 -22.05
CA ASP A 110 13.84 -17.95 -22.00
C ASP A 110 13.23 -18.17 -20.61
N THR A 111 14.02 -18.00 -19.55
CA THR A 111 13.52 -18.11 -18.17
C THR A 111 12.49 -17.02 -17.89
N ILE A 112 12.74 -15.79 -18.33
CA ILE A 112 11.81 -14.67 -18.18
C ILE A 112 10.50 -14.97 -18.92
N ASN A 113 10.56 -15.49 -20.15
CA ASN A 113 9.37 -15.88 -20.91
C ASN A 113 8.55 -16.97 -20.19
N GLN A 114 9.22 -17.95 -19.56
CA GLN A 114 8.55 -18.98 -18.76
C GLN A 114 7.92 -18.43 -17.48
N LEU A 115 8.57 -17.46 -16.82
CA LEU A 115 8.01 -16.79 -15.64
C LEU A 115 6.80 -15.95 -16.02
N GLN A 116 6.88 -15.20 -17.13
CA GLN A 116 5.74 -14.45 -17.66
C GLN A 116 4.54 -15.34 -17.93
N ALA A 117 4.74 -16.54 -18.48
CA ALA A 117 3.66 -17.48 -18.75
C ALA A 117 2.90 -17.95 -17.49
N LYS A 118 3.49 -17.83 -16.30
CA LYS A 118 2.86 -18.16 -15.01
C LYS A 118 2.15 -16.98 -14.37
N PHE A 119 2.49 -15.76 -14.77
CA PHE A 119 2.04 -14.54 -14.10
C PHE A 119 1.06 -13.72 -14.97
N TYR A 120 1.33 -13.58 -16.26
CA TYR A 120 0.51 -12.79 -17.18
C TYR A 120 -0.47 -13.64 -17.98
N PRO A 121 -1.68 -13.11 -18.27
CA PRO A 121 -2.53 -13.71 -19.29
C PRO A 121 -1.81 -13.71 -20.63
N ALA A 122 -2.13 -14.69 -21.49
CA ALA A 122 -1.44 -14.89 -22.77
C ALA A 122 -1.40 -13.62 -23.66
N SER A 123 -2.46 -12.81 -23.62
CA SER A 123 -2.55 -11.53 -24.36
C SER A 123 -1.53 -10.48 -23.92
N ASN A 124 -0.99 -10.60 -22.71
CA ASN A 124 -0.10 -9.63 -22.10
C ASN A 124 1.32 -10.14 -21.91
N GLN A 125 1.61 -11.37 -22.33
CA GLN A 125 2.97 -11.89 -22.36
C GLN A 125 3.74 -11.17 -23.48
N THR A 126 4.89 -10.59 -23.14
CA THR A 126 5.74 -9.89 -24.12
C THR A 126 7.11 -10.58 -24.15
N PRO A 127 7.55 -11.14 -25.29
CA PRO A 127 8.84 -11.80 -25.37
C PRO A 127 9.98 -10.92 -24.84
N ALA A 128 10.79 -11.46 -23.95
CA ALA A 128 11.95 -10.79 -23.37
C ALA A 128 12.93 -10.35 -24.47
N GLN A 129 13.26 -9.06 -24.50
CA GLN A 129 14.24 -8.48 -25.43
C GLN A 129 15.66 -8.58 -24.87
N PHE A 130 15.79 -8.60 -23.54
CA PHE A 130 17.07 -8.68 -22.83
C PHE A 130 17.03 -9.82 -21.80
N ALA A 131 18.17 -10.47 -21.59
CA ALA A 131 18.45 -11.12 -20.31
C ALA A 131 18.60 -10.03 -19.23
N VAL A 132 18.46 -10.39 -17.95
CA VAL A 132 18.42 -9.41 -16.85
C VAL A 132 19.36 -9.81 -15.74
N ASP A 133 20.27 -8.92 -15.36
CA ASP A 133 21.10 -9.06 -14.16
C ASP A 133 20.33 -8.58 -12.94
N ARG A 134 20.28 -9.41 -11.88
CA ARG A 134 19.60 -9.12 -10.62
C ARG A 134 20.62 -8.84 -9.53
N PHE A 135 20.40 -7.78 -8.75
CA PHE A 135 21.21 -7.37 -7.63
C PHE A 135 20.37 -7.18 -6.37
N LYS A 136 20.94 -7.47 -5.21
CA LYS A 136 20.43 -6.99 -3.92
C LYS A 136 21.21 -5.76 -3.51
N LEU A 137 20.53 -4.80 -2.92
CA LEU A 137 21.09 -3.51 -2.50
C LEU A 137 20.66 -3.20 -1.07
N ARG A 138 21.50 -2.44 -0.35
CA ARG A 138 21.05 -1.62 0.78
C ARG A 138 21.41 -0.16 0.53
N PHE A 139 20.45 0.73 0.70
CA PHE A 139 20.66 2.18 0.62
C PHE A 139 20.18 2.88 1.89
N LYS A 140 20.61 4.12 2.08
CA LYS A 140 20.20 4.96 3.21
C LYS A 140 18.99 5.81 2.83
N SER A 141 18.03 5.90 3.74
CA SER A 141 16.98 6.92 3.72
C SER A 141 16.83 7.50 5.13
N ARG A 142 15.85 8.38 5.35
CA ARG A 142 15.58 8.99 6.65
C ARG A 142 14.25 8.54 7.22
N ASN A 143 14.23 8.42 8.54
CA ASN A 143 12.98 8.24 9.28
C ASN A 143 12.32 9.58 9.61
N GLU A 144 11.18 9.50 10.27
CA GLU A 144 10.36 10.62 10.71
C GLU A 144 11.07 11.57 11.69
N GLN A 145 12.13 11.13 12.38
CA GLN A 145 13.00 12.00 13.19
C GLN A 145 14.26 12.48 12.45
N GLY A 146 14.37 12.21 11.15
CA GLY A 146 15.53 12.58 10.32
C GLY A 146 16.76 11.68 10.49
N HIS A 147 16.67 10.59 11.27
CA HIS A 147 17.76 9.64 11.47
C HIS A 147 17.96 8.73 10.26
N TRP A 148 19.21 8.36 9.98
CA TRP A 148 19.53 7.44 8.89
C TRP A 148 19.03 6.02 9.17
N VAL A 149 18.32 5.46 8.19
CA VAL A 149 17.84 4.08 8.19
C VAL A 149 18.39 3.31 6.99
N SER A 150 18.45 2.00 7.11
CA SER A 150 18.93 1.11 6.04
C SER A 150 17.74 0.46 5.35
N ILE A 151 17.63 0.61 4.03
CA ILE A 151 16.52 0.08 3.23
C ILE A 151 17.07 -0.95 2.27
N ARG A 152 16.48 -2.14 2.28
CA ARG A 152 16.82 -3.19 1.33
C ARG A 152 16.09 -2.94 0.01
N ALA A 153 16.72 -3.23 -1.11
CA ALA A 153 16.11 -3.18 -2.42
C ALA A 153 16.63 -4.30 -3.32
N GLU A 154 15.87 -4.61 -4.37
CA GLU A 154 16.34 -5.40 -5.50
C GLU A 154 16.33 -4.57 -6.78
N LEU A 155 17.42 -4.68 -7.54
CA LEU A 155 17.65 -3.98 -8.79
C LEU A 155 17.75 -5.00 -9.92
N PHE A 156 17.06 -4.73 -11.02
CA PHE A 156 17.04 -5.55 -12.22
C PHE A 156 17.52 -4.69 -13.40
N VAL A 157 18.62 -5.12 -14.01
CA VAL A 157 19.32 -4.35 -15.04
C VAL A 157 19.32 -5.15 -16.36
N PRO A 158 18.91 -4.55 -17.50
CA PRO A 158 19.03 -5.20 -18.80
C PRO A 158 20.49 -5.55 -19.09
N LYS A 159 20.75 -6.81 -19.46
CA LYS A 159 22.09 -7.25 -19.82
C LYS A 159 22.39 -6.91 -21.26
N VAL A 160 23.44 -6.13 -21.48
CA VAL A 160 23.92 -5.69 -22.78
C VAL A 160 25.45 -5.79 -22.85
N ASP A 161 25.98 -6.05 -24.04
CA ASP A 161 27.42 -6.25 -24.26
C ASP A 161 28.18 -4.93 -24.48
N ALA A 162 27.46 -3.84 -24.74
CA ALA A 162 28.02 -2.51 -24.98
C ALA A 162 27.21 -1.45 -24.20
N PRO A 163 27.81 -0.29 -23.89
CA PRO A 163 27.11 0.78 -23.19
C PRO A 163 25.81 1.18 -23.85
N ALA A 164 24.70 1.14 -23.08
CA ALA A 164 23.38 1.54 -23.52
C ALA A 164 22.62 2.18 -22.37
N GLU A 165 21.85 3.23 -22.65
CA GLU A 165 21.07 3.92 -21.63
C GLU A 165 19.63 3.38 -21.57
N PHE A 166 19.12 3.23 -20.34
CA PHE A 166 17.77 2.75 -20.09
C PHE A 166 17.04 3.64 -19.07
N PRO A 167 15.75 3.95 -19.27
CA PRO A 167 14.93 4.65 -18.29
C PRO A 167 14.84 3.86 -16.97
N LEU A 168 14.69 4.58 -15.86
CA LEU A 168 14.45 4.00 -14.55
C LEU A 168 12.96 3.76 -14.33
N PHE A 169 12.61 2.61 -13.77
CA PHE A 169 11.28 2.31 -13.26
C PHE A 169 11.36 1.88 -11.79
N ILE A 170 11.04 2.81 -10.89
CA ILE A 170 11.07 2.56 -9.44
C ILE A 170 9.66 2.21 -8.99
N TYR A 171 9.53 1.05 -8.34
CA TYR A 171 8.24 0.43 -8.11
C TYR A 171 7.93 0.21 -6.64
N GLY A 172 6.78 0.69 -6.19
CA GLY A 172 6.26 0.45 -4.84
C GLY A 172 5.49 -0.87 -4.77
N ALA A 173 5.81 -1.70 -3.77
CA ALA A 173 5.02 -2.89 -3.45
C ALA A 173 3.66 -2.52 -2.84
N GLY A 174 2.64 -3.32 -3.12
CA GLY A 174 1.39 -3.30 -2.37
C GLY A 174 1.54 -3.90 -0.98
N THR A 175 0.43 -3.95 -0.25
CA THR A 175 0.38 -4.43 1.13
C THR A 175 0.83 -5.89 1.25
N THR A 176 1.80 -6.13 2.11
CA THR A 176 2.25 -7.49 2.47
C THR A 176 2.14 -7.77 3.97
N GLY A 177 2.03 -6.73 4.80
CA GLY A 177 1.93 -6.78 6.26
C GLY A 177 2.69 -5.61 6.88
N ILE A 178 2.98 -5.64 8.18
CA ILE A 178 3.85 -4.64 8.82
C ILE A 178 5.07 -5.22 9.56
N ASN A 179 5.16 -6.55 9.63
CA ASN A 179 6.29 -7.26 10.23
C ASN A 179 7.43 -7.47 9.21
N ASN A 180 8.68 -7.52 9.67
CA ASN A 180 9.85 -7.92 8.89
C ASN A 180 9.65 -9.21 8.08
N LEU A 181 8.98 -10.22 8.63
CA LEU A 181 8.71 -11.48 7.91
C LEU A 181 7.73 -11.31 6.74
N CYS A 182 7.05 -10.16 6.68
CA CYS A 182 6.13 -9.78 5.61
C CYS A 182 6.78 -8.83 4.59
N GLY A 183 8.10 -8.62 4.63
CA GLY A 183 8.78 -7.74 3.68
C GLY A 183 8.56 -8.20 2.22
N PRO A 184 8.26 -7.30 1.26
CA PRO A 184 7.94 -7.73 -0.11
C PRO A 184 9.09 -8.44 -0.84
N LEU A 185 10.35 -8.19 -0.43
CA LEU A 185 11.52 -8.92 -0.95
C LEU A 185 11.74 -10.30 -0.31
N ASP A 186 10.97 -10.65 0.72
CA ASP A 186 11.03 -11.95 1.42
C ASP A 186 9.90 -12.90 0.97
N GLU A 187 9.14 -12.51 -0.07
CA GLU A 187 8.09 -13.31 -0.70
C GLU A 187 8.63 -14.66 -1.23
N ASP A 188 8.06 -15.79 -0.77
CA ASP A 188 8.29 -17.12 -1.35
C ASP A 188 7.04 -17.56 -2.14
N THR A 189 7.14 -17.46 -3.46
CA THR A 189 6.06 -17.81 -4.41
C THR A 189 5.52 -19.25 -4.31
N ARG A 190 6.18 -20.16 -3.57
CA ARG A 190 5.70 -21.53 -3.32
C ARG A 190 4.82 -21.66 -2.08
N GLY A 191 4.74 -20.63 -1.24
CA GLY A 191 3.96 -20.64 -0.01
C GLY A 191 3.23 -19.33 0.24
N ARG A 192 3.97 -18.22 0.37
CA ARG A 192 3.42 -16.87 0.63
C ARG A 192 3.61 -16.01 -0.60
N ASN A 193 2.57 -15.95 -1.42
CA ASN A 193 2.53 -15.18 -2.66
C ASN A 193 1.59 -14.00 -2.49
N TRP A 194 2.15 -12.80 -2.41
CA TRP A 194 1.43 -11.55 -2.18
C TRP A 194 1.35 -10.67 -3.44
N GLY A 195 2.29 -10.83 -4.37
CA GLY A 195 2.34 -10.00 -5.55
C GLY A 195 3.33 -10.36 -6.65
N GLN A 196 4.14 -11.41 -6.50
CA GLN A 196 5.16 -11.86 -7.47
C GLN A 196 5.98 -10.70 -8.06
N TYR A 197 6.41 -9.77 -7.21
CA TYR A 197 6.98 -8.50 -7.67
C TYR A 197 8.26 -8.71 -8.49
N GLN A 198 9.08 -9.70 -8.13
CA GLN A 198 10.29 -10.04 -8.89
C GLN A 198 9.99 -10.40 -10.35
N ILE A 199 8.91 -11.15 -10.62
CA ILE A 199 8.52 -11.48 -12.00
C ILE A 199 8.07 -10.21 -12.73
N HIS A 200 7.25 -9.38 -12.07
CA HIS A 200 6.76 -8.13 -12.65
C HIS A 200 7.92 -7.20 -13.06
N LEU A 201 8.83 -6.92 -12.13
CA LEU A 201 9.96 -6.00 -12.35
C LEU A 201 10.99 -6.57 -13.34
N THR A 202 11.31 -7.86 -13.25
CA THR A 202 12.16 -8.53 -14.25
C THR A 202 11.54 -8.44 -15.65
N SER A 203 10.21 -8.50 -15.78
CA SER A 203 9.53 -8.39 -17.07
C SER A 203 9.65 -7.00 -17.67
N TYR A 204 9.55 -5.93 -16.88
CA TYR A 204 9.87 -4.58 -17.36
C TYR A 204 11.35 -4.43 -17.70
N ALA A 205 12.24 -5.01 -16.90
CA ALA A 205 13.67 -4.96 -17.19
C ALA A 205 14.02 -5.64 -18.52
N ALA A 206 13.41 -6.79 -18.79
CA ALA A 206 13.53 -7.50 -20.06
C ALA A 206 13.00 -6.71 -21.27
N GLN A 207 12.26 -5.62 -21.04
CA GLN A 207 11.71 -4.72 -22.06
C GLN A 207 12.51 -3.42 -22.21
N GLY A 208 13.67 -3.30 -21.56
CA GLY A 208 14.58 -2.16 -21.69
C GLY A 208 14.35 -1.07 -20.64
N PHE A 209 14.14 -1.47 -19.38
CA PHE A 209 14.09 -0.54 -18.23
C PHE A 209 15.08 -1.01 -17.17
N ILE A 210 15.73 -0.10 -16.46
CA ILE A 210 16.37 -0.45 -15.19
C ILE A 210 15.31 -0.33 -14.12
N THR A 211 15.02 -1.43 -13.42
CA THR A 211 13.91 -1.45 -12.47
C THR A 211 14.39 -1.71 -11.05
N LEU A 212 13.76 -1.06 -10.08
CA LEU A 212 14.08 -1.26 -8.67
C LEU A 212 12.82 -1.40 -7.84
N LEU A 213 12.86 -2.36 -6.91
CA LEU A 213 11.85 -2.60 -5.90
C LEU A 213 12.47 -2.43 -4.51
N PRO A 214 12.15 -1.36 -3.76
CA PRO A 214 12.60 -1.22 -2.39
C PRO A 214 11.64 -1.93 -1.43
N HIS A 215 12.15 -2.37 -0.28
CA HIS A 215 11.30 -2.50 0.91
C HIS A 215 10.80 -1.11 1.31
N TRP A 216 9.61 -1.06 1.90
CA TRP A 216 9.20 0.13 2.63
C TRP A 216 10.00 0.31 3.92
N GLN A 217 9.99 1.53 4.45
CA GLN A 217 10.62 1.78 5.73
C GLN A 217 9.95 0.96 6.85
N GLY A 218 10.76 0.41 7.74
CA GLY A 218 10.33 -0.35 8.93
C GLY A 218 10.37 -1.86 8.76
N TYR A 219 10.55 -2.36 7.53
CA TYR A 219 11.06 -3.71 7.31
C TYR A 219 12.56 -3.77 7.63
N ASP A 220 13.06 -4.96 7.94
CA ASP A 220 14.44 -5.22 8.40
C ASP A 220 14.88 -4.48 9.66
N ASP A 221 13.92 -3.91 10.39
CA ASP A 221 14.18 -3.20 11.62
C ASP A 221 13.60 -4.01 12.78
N GLN A 222 14.43 -4.42 13.73
CA GLN A 222 13.97 -5.18 14.88
C GLN A 222 13.18 -4.33 15.88
N THR A 223 13.36 -3.02 15.83
CA THR A 223 12.79 -2.05 16.78
C THR A 223 11.55 -1.35 16.25
N ARG A 224 11.34 -1.36 14.93
CA ARG A 224 10.21 -0.68 14.28
C ARG A 224 9.41 -1.65 13.43
N LYS A 225 8.22 -1.21 13.03
CA LYS A 225 7.37 -1.89 12.06
C LYS A 225 7.23 -1.00 10.83
N HIS A 226 6.77 -1.60 9.75
CA HIS A 226 6.48 -0.81 8.57
C HIS A 226 5.38 0.22 8.85
N HIS A 227 5.70 1.50 8.62
CA HIS A 227 4.78 2.62 8.69
C HIS A 227 3.82 2.60 7.50
N TYR A 228 2.80 1.78 7.62
CA TYR A 228 1.80 1.50 6.59
C TYR A 228 0.98 2.74 6.24
N PHE A 229 0.95 3.12 4.96
CA PHE A 229 0.22 4.29 4.45
C PHE A 229 0.60 5.63 5.11
N ILE A 230 1.91 5.83 5.32
CA ILE A 230 2.48 7.14 5.65
C ILE A 230 3.15 7.72 4.39
N ALA A 231 2.45 8.64 3.73
CA ALA A 231 2.82 9.21 2.43
C ALA A 231 4.21 9.84 2.46
N GLU A 232 4.58 10.57 3.51
CA GLU A 232 5.91 11.16 3.66
C GLU A 232 7.03 10.11 3.56
N LEU A 233 6.88 9.01 4.29
CA LEU A 233 7.90 7.98 4.38
C LEU A 233 7.95 7.15 3.09
N GLU A 234 6.81 6.84 2.49
CA GLU A 234 6.77 6.15 1.19
C GLU A 234 7.38 7.00 0.07
N ALA A 235 7.08 8.31 0.05
CA ALA A 235 7.67 9.26 -0.89
C ALA A 235 9.19 9.31 -0.77
N SER A 236 9.71 9.45 0.45
CA SER A 236 11.15 9.51 0.72
C SER A 236 11.85 8.24 0.24
N ILE A 237 11.26 7.06 0.46
CA ILE A 237 11.82 5.77 0.01
C ILE A 237 11.93 5.70 -1.51
N MET A 238 10.87 6.09 -2.24
CA MET A 238 10.86 6.06 -3.71
C MET A 238 11.91 7.03 -4.30
N LEU A 239 12.01 8.24 -3.75
CA LEU A 239 12.93 9.28 -4.22
C LEU A 239 14.39 8.94 -3.87
N ASP A 240 14.66 8.47 -2.65
CA ASP A 240 16.01 8.07 -2.22
C ASP A 240 16.50 6.81 -2.92
N ALA A 241 15.60 5.85 -3.19
CA ALA A 241 15.95 4.69 -4.01
C ALA A 241 16.40 5.11 -5.41
N THR A 242 15.76 6.13 -5.99
CA THR A 242 16.15 6.70 -7.29
C THR A 242 17.55 7.31 -7.24
N ARG A 243 17.82 8.15 -6.22
CA ARG A 243 19.15 8.73 -6.00
C ARG A 243 20.22 7.67 -5.80
N ALA A 244 19.91 6.63 -5.04
CA ALA A 244 20.80 5.51 -4.77
C ALA A 244 21.16 4.76 -6.07
N VAL A 245 20.21 4.56 -6.99
CA VAL A 245 20.50 3.98 -8.31
C VAL A 245 21.44 4.88 -9.10
N TYR A 246 21.17 6.18 -9.24
CA TYR A 246 22.09 7.06 -9.97
C TYR A 246 23.49 7.08 -9.34
N GLU A 247 23.58 7.13 -8.02
CA GLU A 247 24.86 7.07 -7.31
C GLU A 247 25.61 5.77 -7.58
N LEU A 248 24.91 4.63 -7.56
CA LEU A 248 25.47 3.30 -7.82
C LEU A 248 26.19 3.23 -9.17
N PHE A 249 25.55 3.75 -10.23
CA PHE A 249 26.10 3.79 -11.57
C PHE A 249 27.19 4.86 -11.73
N ASN A 250 26.98 6.07 -11.19
CA ASN A 250 27.96 7.16 -11.24
C ASN A 250 29.30 6.80 -10.57
N LYS A 251 29.24 6.04 -9.47
CA LYS A 251 30.43 5.55 -8.75
C LYS A 251 30.99 4.24 -9.32
N ASN A 252 30.40 3.70 -10.39
CA ASN A 252 30.79 2.44 -11.02
C ASN A 252 30.86 1.27 -10.01
N LEU A 253 29.88 1.19 -9.10
CA LEU A 253 29.83 0.13 -8.09
C LEU A 253 29.34 -1.23 -8.67
N LEU A 254 29.02 -1.27 -9.97
CA LEU A 254 28.68 -2.47 -10.73
C LEU A 254 29.67 -2.66 -11.91
N PRO A 255 30.95 -3.01 -11.66
CA PRO A 255 32.05 -2.84 -12.63
C PRO A 255 31.97 -3.70 -13.91
N ASN A 256 30.97 -4.57 -14.06
CA ASN A 256 30.76 -5.41 -15.24
C ASN A 256 29.37 -5.20 -15.87
N VAL A 257 28.69 -4.11 -15.53
CA VAL A 257 27.38 -3.76 -16.07
C VAL A 257 27.54 -2.63 -17.09
N ALA A 258 27.25 -2.92 -18.36
CA ALA A 258 27.35 -1.94 -19.43
C ALA A 258 26.11 -1.04 -19.55
N ALA A 259 24.94 -1.50 -19.08
CA ALA A 259 23.74 -0.67 -19.02
C ALA A 259 23.97 0.56 -18.12
N GLN A 260 23.39 1.70 -18.48
CA GLN A 260 23.46 2.95 -17.73
C GLN A 260 22.05 3.55 -17.54
N PRO A 261 21.80 4.26 -16.43
CA PRO A 261 20.50 4.90 -16.21
C PRO A 261 20.40 6.19 -17.01
N ALA A 262 19.37 6.28 -17.86
CA ALA A 262 19.00 7.52 -18.55
C ALA A 262 18.45 8.57 -17.57
N GLN A 263 18.40 9.83 -18.00
CA GLN A 263 17.71 10.92 -17.29
C GLN A 263 16.18 10.87 -17.53
N ALA A 264 15.57 9.74 -17.23
CA ALA A 264 14.14 9.49 -17.38
C ALA A 264 13.66 8.50 -16.31
N ILE A 265 12.82 8.98 -15.39
CA ILE A 265 12.31 8.18 -14.27
C ILE A 265 10.80 8.02 -14.39
N PHE A 266 10.33 6.79 -14.24
CA PHE A 266 8.94 6.48 -14.00
C PHE A 266 8.77 5.93 -12.59
N PHE A 267 7.77 6.43 -11.87
CA PHE A 267 7.31 5.81 -10.63
C PHE A 267 6.11 4.92 -10.92
N GLY A 268 6.11 3.71 -10.38
CA GLY A 268 5.00 2.78 -10.48
C GLY A 268 4.64 2.20 -9.14
N GLY A 269 3.43 1.67 -9.01
CA GLY A 269 3.12 0.86 -7.85
C GLY A 269 1.75 0.22 -7.87
N TYR A 270 1.58 -0.74 -6.96
CA TYR A 270 0.37 -1.57 -6.82
C TYR A 270 -0.35 -1.29 -5.53
N SER A 271 -1.67 -1.04 -5.51
CA SER A 271 -2.41 -0.91 -4.25
C SER A 271 -1.76 0.17 -3.35
N GLN A 272 -1.23 -0.19 -2.18
CA GLN A 272 -0.37 0.68 -1.37
C GLN A 272 0.81 1.29 -2.16
N GLY A 273 1.49 0.52 -3.00
CA GLY A 273 2.58 1.05 -3.79
C GLY A 273 2.16 2.13 -4.79
N GLY A 274 0.91 2.10 -5.24
CA GLY A 274 0.33 3.20 -6.01
C GLY A 274 0.27 4.47 -5.17
N HIS A 275 -0.15 4.36 -3.90
CA HIS A 275 -0.11 5.47 -2.96
C HIS A 275 1.31 6.03 -2.80
N GLY A 276 2.31 5.18 -2.58
CA GLY A 276 3.72 5.60 -2.51
C GLY A 276 4.25 6.26 -3.78
N ALA A 277 3.84 5.79 -4.97
CA ALA A 277 4.23 6.39 -6.24
C ALA A 277 3.67 7.80 -6.44
N PHE A 278 2.40 8.03 -6.07
CA PHE A 278 1.81 9.37 -6.08
C PHE A 278 2.38 10.26 -4.97
N ALA A 279 2.65 9.72 -3.78
CA ALA A 279 3.31 10.45 -2.71
C ALA A 279 4.72 10.94 -3.13
N ALA A 280 5.47 10.12 -3.88
CA ALA A 280 6.77 10.52 -4.42
C ALA A 280 6.64 11.72 -5.37
N LEU A 281 5.60 11.77 -6.21
CA LEU A 281 5.33 12.91 -7.09
C LEU A 281 4.90 14.16 -6.31
N ASP A 282 4.15 13.98 -5.23
CA ASP A 282 3.75 15.06 -4.32
C ASP A 282 4.96 15.69 -3.65
N ALA A 283 5.93 14.87 -3.23
CA ALA A 283 7.13 15.32 -2.54
C ALA A 283 8.27 15.82 -3.46
N ALA A 284 8.25 15.42 -4.74
CA ALA A 284 9.39 15.58 -5.64
C ALA A 284 9.96 17.00 -5.71
N SER A 285 9.11 18.03 -5.82
CA SER A 285 9.56 19.41 -6.06
C SER A 285 10.34 20.03 -4.90
N TYR A 286 10.16 19.53 -3.67
CA TYR A 286 10.84 20.07 -2.50
C TYR A 286 11.82 19.07 -1.86
N TYR A 287 11.62 17.76 -2.06
CA TYR A 287 12.50 16.73 -1.52
C TYR A 287 13.62 16.31 -2.48
N ALA A 288 13.31 16.18 -3.77
CA ALA A 288 14.23 15.75 -4.82
C ALA A 288 13.99 16.44 -6.17
N PRO A 289 14.11 17.78 -6.22
CA PRO A 289 13.78 18.57 -7.42
C PRO A 289 14.71 18.27 -8.61
N GLU A 290 15.86 17.66 -8.38
CA GLU A 290 16.81 17.30 -9.42
C GLU A 290 16.42 16.06 -10.24
N LEU A 291 15.44 15.26 -9.77
CA LEU A 291 15.07 14.02 -10.42
C LEU A 291 14.21 14.25 -11.67
N PRO A 292 14.61 13.79 -12.88
CA PRO A 292 13.86 13.97 -14.12
C PRO A 292 12.68 13.00 -14.25
N ILE A 293 11.65 13.20 -13.44
CA ILE A 293 10.42 12.39 -13.44
C ILE A 293 9.63 12.61 -14.73
N LYS A 294 9.32 11.51 -15.43
CA LYS A 294 8.61 11.48 -16.72
C LYS A 294 7.16 11.03 -16.60
N GLY A 295 6.81 10.29 -15.55
CA GLY A 295 5.43 9.85 -15.34
C GLY A 295 5.22 9.01 -14.10
N VAL A 296 3.97 8.89 -13.67
CA VAL A 296 3.54 8.02 -12.57
C VAL A 296 2.49 7.02 -13.06
N ILE A 297 2.68 5.75 -12.72
CA ILE A 297 1.81 4.64 -13.08
C ILE A 297 1.18 4.05 -11.81
N GLY A 298 -0.14 4.16 -11.69
CA GLY A 298 -0.90 3.51 -10.62
C GLY A 298 -1.58 2.24 -11.11
N HIS A 299 -1.34 1.12 -10.42
CA HIS A 299 -2.07 -0.13 -10.64
C HIS A 299 -2.95 -0.44 -9.43
N ALA A 300 -4.27 -0.46 -9.60
CA ALA A 300 -5.22 -0.66 -8.52
C ALA A 300 -4.91 0.23 -7.30
N THR A 301 -4.58 1.51 -7.55
CA THR A 301 -4.01 2.40 -6.54
C THR A 301 -4.98 2.60 -5.41
N ALA A 302 -4.50 2.58 -4.15
CA ALA A 302 -5.27 2.91 -2.96
C ALA A 302 -4.96 4.37 -2.51
N PRO A 303 -5.53 5.41 -3.15
CA PRO A 303 -5.06 6.78 -2.94
C PRO A 303 -5.54 7.40 -1.63
N ASN A 304 -6.59 6.84 -1.03
CA ASN A 304 -7.30 7.40 0.12
C ASN A 304 -7.42 6.34 1.22
N VAL A 305 -6.69 6.54 2.31
CA VAL A 305 -6.63 5.62 3.45
C VAL A 305 -7.98 5.55 4.19
N GLU A 306 -8.72 6.64 4.25
CA GLU A 306 -10.05 6.69 4.85
C GLU A 306 -11.06 5.82 4.06
N ALA A 307 -10.99 5.88 2.73
CA ALA A 307 -11.77 4.99 1.88
C ALA A 307 -11.39 3.53 2.08
N LEU A 308 -10.09 3.24 2.20
CA LEU A 308 -9.61 1.87 2.46
C LEU A 308 -10.12 1.31 3.80
N LEU A 309 -10.26 2.14 4.84
CA LEU A 309 -10.88 1.74 6.11
C LEU A 309 -12.35 1.32 5.93
N ARG A 310 -13.08 1.95 5.02
CA ARG A 310 -14.47 1.54 4.68
C ARG A 310 -14.48 0.26 3.86
N GLU A 311 -13.68 0.23 2.80
CA GLU A 311 -13.75 -0.81 1.76
C GLU A 311 -13.08 -2.12 2.20
N ARG A 312 -12.06 -2.04 3.06
CA ARG A 312 -11.32 -3.21 3.52
C ARG A 312 -11.01 -3.19 5.02
N PRO A 313 -12.01 -3.45 5.89
CA PRO A 313 -11.81 -3.48 7.34
C PRO A 313 -10.65 -4.36 7.85
N PRO A 314 -10.33 -5.53 7.26
CA PRO A 314 -9.19 -6.35 7.70
C PRO A 314 -7.82 -5.66 7.66
N LEU A 315 -7.66 -4.56 6.91
CA LEU A 315 -6.41 -3.78 6.87
C LEU A 315 -6.33 -2.68 7.94
N ALA A 316 -7.46 -2.38 8.60
CA ALA A 316 -7.51 -1.31 9.59
C ALA A 316 -6.55 -1.50 10.76
N PRO A 317 -6.32 -2.72 11.29
CA PRO A 317 -5.33 -2.91 12.35
C PRO A 317 -3.93 -2.42 11.98
N TYR A 318 -3.49 -2.60 10.73
CA TYR A 318 -2.21 -2.05 10.25
C TYR A 318 -2.20 -0.53 10.21
N ILE A 319 -3.29 0.08 9.71
CA ILE A 319 -3.44 1.54 9.61
C ILE A 319 -3.41 2.15 11.02
N ILE A 320 -4.24 1.64 11.93
CA ILE A 320 -4.32 2.16 13.30
C ILE A 320 -2.98 1.97 14.03
N TYR A 321 -2.32 0.83 13.88
CA TYR A 321 -0.98 0.60 14.45
C TYR A 321 0.03 1.62 13.93
N ALA A 322 0.11 1.81 12.61
CA ALA A 322 1.07 2.71 11.99
C ALA A 322 0.80 4.17 12.35
N TYR A 323 -0.47 4.59 12.37
CA TYR A 323 -0.87 5.97 12.67
C TYR A 323 -0.63 6.32 14.13
N LEU A 324 -0.91 5.39 15.05
CA LEU A 324 -0.53 5.51 16.46
C LEU A 324 0.98 5.70 16.62
N ASN A 325 1.77 4.88 15.92
CA ASN A 325 3.21 4.91 16.07
C ASN A 325 3.85 6.19 15.49
N TYR A 326 3.30 6.69 14.39
CA TYR A 326 3.85 7.85 13.68
C TYR A 326 3.28 9.19 14.18
N TYR A 327 1.96 9.30 14.33
CA TYR A 327 1.28 10.55 14.73
C TYR A 327 1.01 10.66 16.23
N GLY A 328 1.22 9.60 17.01
CA GLY A 328 0.91 9.56 18.44
C GLY A 328 -0.58 9.33 18.71
N ASP A 329 -1.12 10.00 19.73
CA ASP A 329 -2.49 9.79 20.26
C ASP A 329 -3.60 10.42 19.37
N VAL A 330 -3.47 10.34 18.04
CA VAL A 330 -4.50 10.83 17.10
C VAL A 330 -5.72 9.92 17.02
N ILE A 331 -5.54 8.64 17.35
CA ILE A 331 -6.56 7.58 17.38
C ILE A 331 -6.12 6.54 18.40
N SER A 332 -7.02 5.74 18.98
CA SER A 332 -6.63 4.58 19.81
C SER A 332 -7.35 3.31 19.36
N PRO A 333 -6.79 2.10 19.60
CA PRO A 333 -7.45 0.86 19.22
C PRO A 333 -8.80 0.71 19.93
N GLU A 334 -8.92 1.16 21.19
CA GLU A 334 -10.15 1.13 21.98
C GLU A 334 -11.26 1.99 21.38
N ALA A 335 -10.92 3.05 20.65
CA ALA A 335 -11.88 3.89 19.96
C ALA A 335 -12.42 3.24 18.67
N VAL A 336 -11.61 2.39 18.04
CA VAL A 336 -11.89 1.83 16.70
C VAL A 336 -12.48 0.43 16.78
N PHE A 337 -11.91 -0.46 17.59
CA PHE A 337 -12.17 -1.90 17.53
C PHE A 337 -13.05 -2.40 18.68
N LEU A 338 -13.84 -3.43 18.38
CA LEU A 338 -14.65 -4.13 19.37
C LEU A 338 -13.77 -4.78 20.47
N PRO A 339 -14.28 -4.93 21.70
CA PRO A 339 -13.48 -5.38 22.85
C PRO A 339 -12.74 -6.70 22.68
N ASN A 340 -13.24 -7.63 21.85
CA ASN A 340 -12.61 -8.92 21.61
C ASN A 340 -11.28 -8.81 20.81
N TRP A 341 -11.06 -7.72 20.08
CA TRP A 341 -9.84 -7.50 19.29
C TRP A 341 -8.75 -6.74 20.05
N LEU A 342 -9.08 -6.11 21.19
CA LEU A 342 -8.16 -5.25 21.93
C LEU A 342 -7.05 -6.00 22.69
N PRO A 343 -7.31 -7.14 23.38
CA PRO A 343 -6.30 -7.77 24.23
C PRO A 343 -5.01 -8.18 23.49
N THR A 344 -5.12 -8.53 22.22
CA THR A 344 -4.01 -9.00 21.38
C THR A 344 -3.70 -8.07 20.22
N PHE A 345 -4.32 -6.89 20.16
CA PHE A 345 -4.23 -5.95 19.02
C PHE A 345 -2.80 -5.77 18.50
N TYR A 346 -1.88 -5.33 19.36
CA TYR A 346 -0.50 -5.03 18.97
C TYR A 346 0.25 -6.29 18.51
N ALA A 347 0.02 -7.43 19.16
CA ALA A 347 0.66 -8.69 18.80
C ALA A 347 0.14 -9.21 17.46
N ASP A 348 -1.17 -9.15 17.23
CA ASP A 348 -1.80 -9.66 16.02
C ASP A 348 -1.48 -8.81 14.80
N ALA A 349 -1.65 -7.48 14.91
CA ALA A 349 -1.32 -6.56 13.83
C ALA A 349 0.17 -6.66 13.45
N ALA A 350 1.05 -6.82 14.43
CA ALA A 350 2.48 -6.88 14.19
C ALA A 350 3.01 -8.28 13.85
N SER A 351 2.18 -9.33 13.75
CA SER A 351 2.64 -10.71 13.46
C SER A 351 2.08 -11.30 12.17
N LYS A 352 0.88 -10.90 11.76
CA LYS A 352 0.19 -11.48 10.60
C LYS A 352 0.59 -10.75 9.33
N CYS A 353 0.92 -11.50 8.28
CA CYS A 353 1.03 -10.94 6.94
C CYS A 353 -0.36 -10.78 6.30
N VAL A 354 -0.42 -10.12 5.15
CA VAL A 354 -1.69 -9.70 4.53
C VAL A 354 -2.64 -10.85 4.23
N ASP A 355 -2.11 -12.01 3.84
CA ASP A 355 -2.85 -13.25 3.62
C ASP A 355 -3.51 -13.74 4.92
N GLU A 356 -2.75 -13.81 6.01
CA GLU A 356 -3.27 -14.20 7.32
C GLU A 356 -4.24 -13.16 7.90
N ALA A 357 -4.01 -11.87 7.67
CA ALA A 357 -4.88 -10.81 8.15
C ALA A 357 -6.27 -10.85 7.48
N TYR A 358 -6.33 -11.19 6.19
CA TYR A 358 -7.59 -11.38 5.47
C TYR A 358 -8.40 -12.58 5.96
N GLU A 359 -7.74 -13.61 6.47
CA GLU A 359 -8.41 -14.76 7.08
C GLU A 359 -8.80 -14.51 8.55
N TYR A 360 -7.95 -13.77 9.27
CA TYR A 360 -8.10 -13.57 10.71
C TYR A 360 -9.11 -12.48 11.07
N TYR A 361 -9.06 -11.33 10.39
CA TYR A 361 -9.96 -10.21 10.66
C TYR A 361 -11.20 -10.27 9.76
N PRO A 362 -12.41 -10.00 10.30
CA PRO A 362 -13.63 -10.08 9.52
C PRO A 362 -13.70 -8.94 8.51
N ALA A 363 -14.21 -9.27 7.31
CA ALA A 363 -14.52 -8.29 6.28
C ALA A 363 -15.76 -7.45 6.60
N ASP A 364 -16.67 -8.00 7.42
CA ASP A 364 -17.84 -7.26 7.90
C ASP A 364 -17.42 -6.23 8.96
N PRO A 365 -17.57 -4.91 8.70
CA PRO A 365 -17.19 -3.87 9.63
C PRO A 365 -17.94 -3.98 10.98
N GLN A 366 -19.14 -4.55 11.02
CA GLN A 366 -19.91 -4.72 12.26
C GLN A 366 -19.28 -5.72 13.22
N LEU A 367 -18.41 -6.60 12.72
CA LEU A 367 -17.69 -7.61 13.51
C LEU A 367 -16.28 -7.15 13.90
N LEU A 368 -15.82 -6.00 13.41
CA LEU A 368 -14.50 -5.45 13.70
C LEU A 368 -14.57 -4.12 14.46
N TYR A 369 -15.39 -3.20 13.98
CA TYR A 369 -15.45 -1.83 14.46
C TYR A 369 -16.47 -1.62 15.56
N ARG A 370 -16.17 -0.65 16.43
CA ARG A 370 -17.17 -0.10 17.35
C ARG A 370 -18.26 0.65 16.58
N PRO A 371 -19.51 0.62 17.05
CA PRO A 371 -20.60 1.35 16.42
C PRO A 371 -20.32 2.84 16.24
N GLU A 372 -19.68 3.50 17.22
CA GLU A 372 -19.38 4.94 17.17
C GLU A 372 -18.35 5.29 16.08
N PHE A 373 -17.30 4.48 15.95
CA PHE A 373 -16.30 4.67 14.90
C PHE A 373 -16.86 4.35 13.52
N MET A 374 -17.59 3.23 13.40
CA MET A 374 -18.23 2.83 12.15
C MET A 374 -19.22 3.90 11.69
N GLU A 375 -20.06 4.42 12.59
CA GLU A 375 -20.99 5.49 12.26
C GLU A 375 -20.26 6.74 11.77
N ALA A 376 -19.16 7.15 12.44
CA ALA A 376 -18.40 8.32 12.01
C ALA A 376 -17.69 8.11 10.66
N LEU A 377 -17.14 6.92 10.42
CA LEU A 377 -16.41 6.57 9.20
C LEU A 377 -17.33 6.49 7.97
N TYR A 378 -18.51 5.88 8.12
CA TYR A 378 -19.46 5.70 7.02
C TYR A 378 -20.42 6.89 6.86
N GLY A 379 -20.62 7.69 7.91
CA GLY A 379 -21.44 8.90 7.90
C GLY A 379 -20.70 10.18 7.54
N ASP A 380 -19.42 10.09 7.14
CA ASP A 380 -18.55 11.25 6.86
C ASP A 380 -18.44 12.24 8.04
N ARG A 381 -18.35 11.69 9.27
CA ARG A 381 -18.29 12.48 10.52
C ARG A 381 -16.98 12.30 11.28
N LEU A 382 -15.94 11.75 10.65
CA LEU A 382 -14.61 11.64 11.27
C LEU A 382 -14.04 13.01 11.64
N THR A 383 -14.29 14.05 10.84
CA THR A 383 -13.91 15.44 11.15
C THR A 383 -14.49 15.90 12.50
N GLU A 384 -15.72 15.49 12.82
CA GLU A 384 -16.41 15.89 14.06
C GLU A 384 -16.04 14.99 15.25
N LYS A 385 -15.94 13.68 15.01
CA LYS A 385 -15.80 12.66 16.07
C LYS A 385 -14.36 12.28 16.37
N PHE A 386 -13.47 12.37 15.37
CA PHE A 386 -12.07 11.99 15.43
C PHE A 386 -11.19 13.00 14.67
N PRO A 387 -11.23 14.30 15.02
CA PRO A 387 -10.62 15.37 14.21
C PRO A 387 -9.11 15.18 13.97
N ALA A 388 -8.35 14.76 14.99
CA ALA A 388 -6.92 14.52 14.87
C ALA A 388 -6.62 13.34 13.93
N PHE A 389 -7.38 12.24 14.04
CA PHE A 389 -7.25 11.11 13.13
C PHE A 389 -7.64 11.49 11.70
N LYS A 390 -8.72 12.26 11.52
CA LYS A 390 -9.13 12.76 10.22
C LYS A 390 -8.04 13.60 9.56
N GLN A 391 -7.44 14.50 10.33
CA GLN A 391 -6.32 15.32 9.86
C GLN A 391 -5.12 14.44 9.43
N ALA A 392 -4.78 13.41 10.21
CA ALA A 392 -3.74 12.46 9.84
C ALA A 392 -4.08 11.69 8.55
N LEU A 393 -5.34 11.27 8.36
CA LEU A 393 -5.79 10.63 7.11
C LEU A 393 -5.70 11.60 5.92
N ASP A 394 -6.02 12.88 6.12
CA ASP A 394 -5.93 13.91 5.07
C ASP A 394 -4.49 14.18 4.62
N PHE A 395 -3.52 14.14 5.54
CA PHE A 395 -2.10 14.21 5.18
C PHE A 395 -1.63 13.02 4.33
N ASN A 396 -2.36 11.90 4.36
CA ASN A 396 -2.06 10.70 3.59
C ASN A 396 -3.05 10.48 2.43
N TYR A 397 -3.83 11.49 2.05
CA TYR A 397 -4.53 11.44 0.77
C TYR A 397 -3.61 11.97 -0.33
N VAL A 398 -2.99 11.07 -1.10
CA VAL A 398 -1.99 11.41 -2.14
C VAL A 398 -2.60 12.00 -3.41
N GLY A 399 -1.72 12.46 -4.32
CA GLY A 399 -2.07 13.07 -5.60
C GLY A 399 -2.22 14.59 -5.53
N ASN A 400 -1.50 15.23 -4.61
CA ASN A 400 -1.55 16.66 -4.31
C ASN A 400 -0.50 17.49 -5.06
N SER A 401 0.40 16.84 -5.81
CA SER A 401 1.54 17.50 -6.44
C SER A 401 1.10 18.69 -7.30
N PRO A 402 1.69 19.88 -7.12
CA PRO A 402 1.36 21.04 -7.95
C PRO A 402 1.94 20.94 -9.37
N ASN A 403 2.86 20.01 -9.62
CA ASN A 403 3.53 19.88 -10.92
C ASN A 403 2.62 19.20 -11.96
N THR A 404 1.93 19.99 -12.78
CA THR A 404 1.02 19.48 -13.82
C THR A 404 1.72 18.94 -15.06
N ASN A 405 3.04 19.11 -15.19
CA ASN A 405 3.80 18.68 -16.37
C ASN A 405 4.14 17.18 -16.37
N VAL A 406 4.04 16.51 -15.22
CA VAL A 406 4.26 15.06 -15.13
C VAL A 406 2.93 14.36 -15.38
N PRO A 407 2.76 13.64 -16.51
CA PRO A 407 1.55 12.88 -16.77
C PRO A 407 1.43 11.69 -15.82
N VAL A 408 0.19 11.29 -15.55
CA VAL A 408 -0.12 10.14 -14.70
C VAL A 408 -1.04 9.20 -15.45
N VAL A 409 -0.85 7.89 -15.27
CA VAL A 409 -1.79 6.88 -15.74
C VAL A 409 -2.27 6.03 -14.59
N LEU A 410 -3.57 5.80 -14.58
CA LEU A 410 -4.22 4.92 -13.63
C LEU A 410 -4.85 3.73 -14.36
N PHE A 411 -4.47 2.55 -13.93
CA PHE A 411 -5.01 1.28 -14.38
C PHE A 411 -5.82 0.66 -13.24
N HIS A 412 -7.09 0.34 -13.48
CA HIS A 412 -7.98 -0.19 -12.43
C HIS A 412 -8.88 -1.30 -12.94
N GLY A 413 -9.22 -2.25 -12.07
CA GLY A 413 -10.18 -3.31 -12.39
C GLY A 413 -11.61 -2.89 -12.06
N GLU A 414 -12.57 -3.16 -12.94
CA GLU A 414 -13.99 -2.85 -12.67
C GLU A 414 -14.60 -3.75 -11.59
N ALA A 415 -14.04 -4.96 -11.40
CA ALA A 415 -14.45 -5.90 -10.37
C ALA A 415 -13.57 -5.81 -9.10
N ASP A 416 -12.85 -4.70 -8.91
CA ASP A 416 -12.05 -4.47 -7.71
C ASP A 416 -12.93 -4.21 -6.48
N THR A 417 -12.86 -5.11 -5.50
CA THR A 417 -13.61 -5.03 -4.25
C THR A 417 -12.73 -4.64 -3.06
N ILE A 418 -11.46 -4.33 -3.27
CA ILE A 418 -10.51 -3.92 -2.23
C ILE A 418 -10.31 -2.41 -2.28
N VAL A 419 -10.12 -1.87 -3.49
CA VAL A 419 -10.23 -0.44 -3.78
C VAL A 419 -11.30 -0.28 -4.84
N THR A 420 -12.45 0.26 -4.46
CA THR A 420 -13.61 0.23 -5.36
C THR A 420 -13.42 1.17 -6.56
N PRO A 421 -14.10 0.92 -7.68
CA PRO A 421 -14.16 1.87 -8.78
C PRO A 421 -14.63 3.27 -8.37
N ASP A 422 -15.52 3.42 -7.37
CA ASP A 422 -15.95 4.74 -6.88
C ASP A 422 -14.79 5.53 -6.23
N THR A 423 -14.00 4.88 -5.37
CA THR A 423 -12.81 5.52 -4.79
C THR A 423 -11.82 5.93 -5.87
N HIS A 424 -11.62 5.07 -6.86
CA HIS A 424 -10.71 5.34 -7.96
C HIS A 424 -11.23 6.46 -8.89
N ASP A 425 -12.54 6.48 -9.15
CA ASP A 425 -13.23 7.52 -9.93
C ASP A 425 -13.12 8.91 -9.28
N ARG A 426 -13.29 8.99 -7.95
CA ARG A 426 -13.07 10.21 -7.18
C ARG A 426 -11.62 10.68 -7.27
N PHE A 427 -10.67 9.75 -7.30
CA PHE A 427 -9.26 10.09 -7.42
C PHE A 427 -8.91 10.63 -8.81
N VAL A 428 -9.41 10.01 -9.89
CA VAL A 428 -9.29 10.54 -11.26
C VAL A 428 -9.87 11.96 -11.33
N SER A 429 -11.09 12.15 -10.80
CA SER A 429 -11.75 13.46 -10.76
C SER A 429 -10.90 14.50 -10.02
N ARG A 430 -10.32 14.13 -8.87
CA ARG A 430 -9.43 15.00 -8.08
C ARG A 430 -8.21 15.43 -8.89
N LEU A 431 -7.49 14.47 -9.50
CA LEU A 431 -6.30 14.75 -10.31
C LEU A 431 -6.63 15.67 -11.49
N CYS A 432 -7.76 15.44 -12.15
CA CYS A 432 -8.25 16.28 -13.24
C CYS A 432 -8.58 17.71 -12.76
N ASN A 433 -9.23 17.86 -11.62
CA ASN A 433 -9.51 19.18 -11.02
C ASN A 433 -8.25 19.93 -10.61
N LEU A 434 -7.15 19.22 -10.33
CA LEU A 434 -5.82 19.79 -10.09
C LEU A 434 -5.04 20.08 -11.39
N GLY A 435 -5.66 19.90 -12.56
CA GLY A 435 -5.07 20.21 -13.86
C GLY A 435 -4.01 19.22 -14.34
N LYS A 436 -3.99 17.99 -13.79
CA LYS A 436 -3.06 16.94 -14.22
C LYS A 436 -3.39 16.43 -15.63
N ASN A 437 -2.36 15.98 -16.36
CA ASN A 437 -2.55 15.14 -17.53
C ASN A 437 -2.80 13.70 -17.06
N VAL A 438 -4.06 13.25 -17.13
CA VAL A 438 -4.51 11.96 -16.60
C VAL A 438 -4.89 11.04 -17.75
N SER A 439 -4.27 9.86 -17.81
CA SER A 439 -4.79 8.70 -18.53
C SER A 439 -5.47 7.76 -17.53
N TYR A 440 -6.66 7.26 -17.86
CA TYR A 440 -7.38 6.31 -17.02
C TYR A 440 -7.93 5.16 -17.86
N LYS A 441 -7.61 3.93 -17.45
CA LYS A 441 -8.13 2.72 -18.10
C LYS A 441 -8.70 1.76 -17.07
N LEU A 442 -9.99 1.53 -17.20
CA LEU A 442 -10.75 0.55 -16.45
C LEU A 442 -10.81 -0.77 -17.25
N TYR A 443 -10.49 -1.89 -16.60
CA TYR A 443 -10.53 -3.21 -17.21
C TYR A 443 -11.78 -3.97 -16.74
N PRO A 444 -12.69 -4.34 -17.65
CA PRO A 444 -13.87 -5.14 -17.31
C PRO A 444 -13.46 -6.47 -16.68
N GLU A 445 -14.24 -6.93 -15.69
CA GLU A 445 -14.09 -8.22 -15.00
C GLU A 445 -12.76 -8.44 -14.23
N ILE A 446 -11.79 -7.54 -14.36
CA ILE A 446 -10.52 -7.60 -13.64
C ILE A 446 -10.73 -7.18 -12.20
N ASN A 447 -10.25 -7.99 -11.27
CA ASN A 447 -10.26 -7.68 -9.83
C ASN A 447 -8.93 -7.02 -9.38
N HIS A 448 -8.86 -6.69 -8.09
CA HIS A 448 -7.69 -6.05 -7.46
C HIS A 448 -6.37 -6.74 -7.84
N PHE A 449 -6.32 -8.07 -7.67
CA PHE A 449 -5.13 -8.91 -7.79
C PHE A 449 -4.62 -9.12 -9.22
N GLN A 450 -5.42 -8.74 -10.22
CA GLN A 450 -5.16 -8.97 -11.64
C GLN A 450 -4.78 -7.70 -12.39
N THR A 451 -4.97 -6.52 -11.79
CA THR A 451 -4.85 -5.23 -12.49
C THR A 451 -3.46 -5.05 -13.11
N ARG A 452 -2.38 -5.37 -12.39
CA ARG A 452 -1.01 -5.25 -12.91
C ARG A 452 -0.74 -6.13 -14.11
N GLN A 453 -1.27 -7.34 -14.06
CA GLN A 453 -1.13 -8.34 -15.09
C GLN A 453 -1.89 -7.89 -16.34
N ALA A 454 -3.12 -7.40 -16.16
CA ALA A 454 -3.97 -6.86 -17.22
C ALA A 454 -3.42 -5.57 -17.85
N SER A 455 -2.67 -4.76 -17.09
CA SER A 455 -2.15 -3.47 -17.57
C SER A 455 -0.71 -3.47 -18.06
N PHE A 456 0.02 -4.61 -18.01
CA PHE A 456 1.45 -4.63 -18.30
C PHE A 456 1.82 -4.07 -19.69
N VAL A 457 1.13 -4.49 -20.74
CA VAL A 457 1.38 -4.02 -22.11
C VAL A 457 0.97 -2.56 -22.30
N ASP A 458 -0.14 -2.14 -21.69
CA ASP A 458 -0.60 -0.75 -21.75
C ASP A 458 0.37 0.19 -21.05
N SER A 459 0.88 -0.21 -19.89
CA SER A 459 1.91 0.51 -19.13
C SER A 459 3.20 0.70 -19.93
N LEU A 460 3.70 -0.38 -20.55
CA LEU A 460 4.87 -0.32 -21.43
C LEU A 460 4.64 0.63 -22.62
N THR A 461 3.47 0.55 -23.24
CA THR A 461 3.09 1.42 -24.36
C THR A 461 3.07 2.88 -23.92
N TRP A 462 2.45 3.17 -22.78
CA TRP A 462 2.35 4.50 -22.21
C TRP A 462 3.72 5.11 -21.91
N MET A 463 4.61 4.37 -21.25
CA MET A 463 5.98 4.82 -20.98
C MET A 463 6.78 5.05 -22.27
N ARG A 464 6.66 4.15 -23.25
CA ARG A 464 7.36 4.28 -24.55
C ARG A 464 6.89 5.49 -25.35
N ASN A 465 5.60 5.81 -25.31
CA ASN A 465 5.07 7.02 -25.95
C ASN A 465 5.68 8.28 -25.33
N ILE A 466 5.76 8.36 -24.00
CA ILE A 466 6.39 9.50 -23.31
C ILE A 466 7.88 9.60 -23.69
N LEU A 467 8.60 8.48 -23.71
CA LEU A 467 10.02 8.43 -24.08
C LEU A 467 10.27 8.83 -25.54
N SER A 468 9.31 8.62 -26.44
CA SER A 468 9.38 9.05 -27.84
C SER A 468 8.92 10.50 -28.08
N GLY A 469 8.60 11.24 -27.00
CA GLY A 469 8.10 12.62 -27.08
C GLY A 469 6.60 12.73 -27.39
N GLN A 470 5.88 11.61 -27.42
CA GLN A 470 4.44 11.55 -27.62
C GLN A 470 3.73 11.53 -26.25
N LEU A 471 3.53 12.72 -25.67
CA LEU A 471 2.74 12.83 -24.45
C LEU A 471 1.31 12.35 -24.69
N PRO A 472 0.78 11.43 -23.86
CA PRO A 472 -0.62 11.02 -23.92
C PRO A 472 -1.55 12.23 -23.79
N ALA A 473 -2.64 12.23 -24.56
CA ALA A 473 -3.70 13.21 -24.35
C ALA A 473 -4.37 12.96 -22.99
N SER A 474 -4.64 14.04 -22.26
CA SER A 474 -5.39 13.93 -21.01
C SER A 474 -6.82 13.52 -21.31
N GLN A 475 -7.32 12.52 -20.58
CA GLN A 475 -8.67 11.99 -20.69
C GLN A 475 -9.64 12.67 -19.73
N CYS A 476 -9.23 13.74 -19.04
CA CYS A 476 -10.07 14.43 -18.06
C CYS A 476 -11.42 14.90 -18.63
N SER A 477 -11.45 15.46 -19.85
CA SER A 477 -12.70 15.89 -20.47
C SER A 477 -13.61 14.73 -20.84
N GLU A 478 -13.06 13.64 -21.39
CA GLU A 478 -13.82 12.44 -21.73
C GLU A 478 -14.42 11.79 -20.48
N TYR A 479 -13.62 11.73 -19.42
CA TYR A 479 -14.01 11.17 -18.15
C TYR A 479 -15.21 11.91 -17.54
N PHE A 480 -15.15 13.25 -17.46
CA PHE A 480 -16.26 14.04 -16.93
C PHE A 480 -17.54 13.88 -17.75
N ASN A 481 -17.44 13.87 -19.09
CA ASN A 481 -18.61 13.68 -19.96
C ASN A 481 -19.25 12.30 -19.76
N SER A 482 -18.46 11.25 -19.55
CA SER A 482 -18.98 9.87 -19.40
C SER A 482 -19.61 9.55 -18.04
N LYS A 483 -19.30 10.32 -16.99
CA LYS A 483 -19.69 10.03 -15.60
C LYS A 483 -20.77 10.96 -15.05
N PHE A 484 -20.93 12.14 -15.64
CA PHE A 484 -21.84 13.19 -15.15
C PHE A 484 -22.89 13.64 -16.18
N GLU A 485 -22.94 13.03 -17.37
CA GLU A 485 -24.14 12.99 -18.23
C GLU A 485 -25.06 11.84 -17.81
#